data_AF-A0A971CKK3-F1
#
_entry.id   AF-A0A971CKK3-F1
#
_cell.length_a   1.000
_cell.length_b   1.000
_cell.length_c   1.000
_cell.angle_alpha   90.00
_cell.angle_beta   90.00
_cell.angle_gamma   90.00
#
_symmetry.space_group_name_H-M   'P 1'
#
loop_
_entity.id
_entity.type
_entity.pdbx_description
1 polymer ?
#
loop_
_entity_poly.entity_id
_entity_poly.type
_entity_poly.pdbx_seq_one_letter_code
_entity_poly.pdbx_strand_id
1 'polypeptide(L)'
;VGILNQIRGSRIEVQTPAGIVAGRLLGAEMKNAGIGPGAVAQEIHLSVYTAASEIQIVRLESAGALKFTEPGLAADLGRYLDAVNSTHQRDVRRLRIKTLGTGERQIHVSYTSESPIWKTTYRIILEPKQKPLLQGWAIVDNTTPMDWLNVTLTLTAGAPISFVQELSRPVYARRPVVPLAQGVQAYPQTHEGMIESAEQEPSREEKRKGMQQGLQSSDFAGRTRLMEAPAPPSDAISPAELRLSDAMRRQELETAQAGAVAEQFEYRIKQPVTIRRNESALLPIIQSEIGGEKVAVYRGEESERNPRLAFWLKNSSGLALDAGPVTVIDSDSFAGEGLIGAMQPGESRILSYAVDLGTEVSTSREAERRRVEQIVIDHGTMRMYSKLIEKKTYKIRNNNDAARTVVIEHPVRPRWTLVGTAPVESSANYYRFRVEARPKSTTDFAVLEELPQESSFAVSSITPDQIAVWVRDRFIDRETEKALQAITEKKSEIDALNGRLQALEREQSEIFKDQE
;
A
#
# COMPACT_ATOMS: atom_id res chain seq x y z
N VAL A 1 34.68 -25.80 -25.89
CA VAL A 1 34.33 -27.23 -26.13
C VAL A 1 32.89 -27.41 -26.62
N GLY A 2 31.85 -27.10 -25.82
CA GLY A 2 30.44 -27.42 -26.14
C GLY A 2 29.99 -27.16 -27.59
N ILE A 3 30.07 -25.90 -28.06
CA ILE A 3 29.68 -25.52 -29.43
C ILE A 3 30.43 -26.32 -30.53
N LEU A 4 31.72 -26.63 -30.32
CA LEU A 4 32.52 -27.41 -31.26
C LEU A 4 32.07 -28.88 -31.35
N ASN A 5 31.46 -29.41 -30.29
CA ASN A 5 30.86 -30.76 -30.31
C ASN A 5 29.43 -30.78 -30.87
N GLN A 6 28.76 -29.63 -31.01
CA GLN A 6 27.46 -29.53 -31.69
C GLN A 6 27.60 -29.47 -33.22
N ILE A 7 28.77 -29.04 -33.73
CA ILE A 7 29.05 -28.85 -35.16
C ILE A 7 30.01 -29.91 -35.75
N ARG A 8 30.00 -31.13 -35.18
CA ARG A 8 30.75 -32.27 -35.68
C ARG A 8 30.34 -32.62 -37.12
N GLY A 9 31.30 -33.00 -37.96
CA GLY A 9 31.13 -33.28 -39.39
C GLY A 9 31.27 -32.06 -40.30
N SER A 10 31.20 -30.84 -39.76
CA SER A 10 31.41 -29.59 -40.53
C SER A 10 32.88 -29.43 -40.94
N ARG A 11 33.12 -28.83 -42.11
CA ARG A 11 34.47 -28.47 -42.57
C ARG A 11 35.00 -27.23 -41.84
N ILE A 12 36.25 -27.35 -41.37
CA ILE A 12 36.99 -26.27 -40.69
C ILE A 12 38.42 -26.17 -41.24
N GLU A 13 38.96 -24.96 -41.14
CA GLU A 13 40.38 -24.65 -41.23
C GLU A 13 40.84 -24.18 -39.84
N VAL A 14 41.93 -24.77 -39.33
CA VAL A 14 42.56 -24.39 -38.05
C VAL A 14 43.98 -23.93 -38.34
N GLN A 15 44.29 -22.67 -38.05
CA GLN A 15 45.60 -22.08 -38.32
C GLN A 15 46.54 -22.32 -37.13
N THR A 16 47.50 -23.23 -37.28
CA THR A 16 48.50 -23.58 -36.25
C THR A 16 49.87 -22.95 -36.57
N PRO A 17 50.85 -22.95 -35.65
CA PRO A 17 52.18 -22.41 -35.90
C PRO A 17 52.99 -23.25 -36.91
N ALA A 18 52.59 -24.51 -37.13
CA ALA A 18 53.20 -25.42 -38.10
C ALA A 18 52.50 -25.42 -39.47
N GLY A 19 51.40 -24.67 -39.62
CA GLY A 19 50.60 -24.61 -40.85
C GLY A 19 49.09 -24.66 -40.61
N ILE A 20 48.32 -24.62 -41.69
CA ILE A 20 46.84 -24.71 -41.65
C ILE A 20 46.43 -26.18 -41.75
N VAL A 21 45.69 -26.66 -40.75
CA VAL A 21 45.05 -27.98 -40.76
C VAL A 21 43.62 -27.82 -41.26
N ALA A 22 43.32 -28.37 -42.44
CA ALA A 22 42.02 -28.31 -43.08
C ALA A 22 41.36 -29.70 -43.14
N GLY A 23 40.09 -29.79 -42.74
CA GLY A 23 39.38 -31.07 -42.69
C GLY A 23 37.99 -30.97 -42.09
N ARG A 24 37.43 -32.12 -41.68
CA ARG A 24 36.12 -32.21 -41.00
C ARG A 24 36.33 -32.40 -39.50
N LEU A 25 35.62 -31.64 -38.68
CA LEU A 25 35.72 -31.73 -37.22
C LEU A 25 35.06 -33.02 -36.71
N LEU A 26 35.83 -33.94 -36.13
CA LEU A 26 35.30 -35.14 -35.47
C LEU A 26 34.82 -34.84 -34.05
N GLY A 27 35.49 -33.90 -33.36
CA GLY A 27 35.10 -33.44 -32.03
C GLY A 27 36.17 -32.60 -31.35
N ALA A 28 35.79 -32.03 -30.20
CA ALA A 28 36.66 -31.29 -29.31
C ALA A 28 36.68 -31.97 -27.92
N GLU A 29 37.87 -32.18 -27.38
CA GLU A 29 38.13 -32.69 -26.03
C GLU A 29 38.88 -31.65 -25.20
N MET A 30 38.85 -31.78 -23.88
CA MET A 30 39.66 -31.00 -22.95
C MET A 30 40.55 -31.98 -22.19
N LYS A 31 41.87 -31.75 -22.20
CA LYS A 31 42.85 -32.64 -21.59
C LYS A 31 43.69 -31.89 -20.56
N ASN A 32 43.90 -32.52 -19.41
CA ASN A 32 44.76 -32.01 -18.37
C ASN A 32 46.22 -32.30 -18.75
N ALA A 33 47.02 -31.25 -18.91
CA ALA A 33 48.45 -31.36 -19.22
C ALA A 33 49.31 -30.81 -18.09
N GLY A 34 50.35 -31.54 -17.69
CA GLY A 34 51.29 -31.10 -16.65
C GLY A 34 52.28 -30.07 -17.21
N ILE A 35 52.24 -28.85 -16.66
CA ILE A 35 53.16 -27.74 -17.01
C ILE A 35 54.29 -27.55 -15.99
N GLY A 36 54.29 -28.33 -14.91
CA GLY A 36 55.35 -28.33 -13.89
C GLY A 36 54.92 -29.12 -12.65
N PRO A 37 55.78 -29.21 -11.61
CA PRO A 37 55.44 -29.88 -10.36
C PRO A 37 54.19 -29.27 -9.71
N GLY A 38 53.08 -30.00 -9.73
CA GLY A 38 51.78 -29.55 -9.19
C GLY A 38 50.96 -28.62 -10.08
N ALA A 39 51.43 -28.25 -11.28
CA ALA A 39 50.73 -27.33 -12.19
C ALA A 39 50.09 -28.07 -13.38
N VAL A 40 48.80 -27.81 -13.63
CA VAL A 40 48.00 -28.44 -14.69
C VAL A 40 47.27 -27.39 -15.54
N ALA A 41 47.44 -27.46 -16.87
CA ALA A 41 46.66 -26.69 -17.84
C ALA A 41 45.49 -27.53 -18.40
N GLN A 42 44.42 -26.86 -18.86
CA GLN A 42 43.24 -27.50 -19.49
C GLN A 42 43.23 -27.29 -21.00
N GLU A 43 44.04 -28.09 -21.69
CA GLU A 43 44.32 -27.93 -23.12
C GLU A 43 43.17 -28.47 -23.98
N ILE A 44 42.54 -27.59 -24.78
CA ILE A 44 41.51 -28.02 -25.75
C ILE A 44 42.19 -28.66 -26.95
N HIS A 45 41.80 -29.91 -27.24
CA HIS A 45 42.29 -30.70 -28.36
C HIS A 45 41.16 -30.92 -29.38
N LEU A 46 41.41 -30.65 -30.66
CA LEU A 46 40.48 -30.85 -31.76
C LEU A 46 40.92 -32.03 -32.62
N SER A 47 40.05 -33.02 -32.81
CA SER A 47 40.30 -34.13 -33.74
C SER A 47 39.73 -33.77 -35.11
N VAL A 48 40.60 -33.61 -36.11
CA VAL A 48 40.25 -33.17 -37.48
C VAL A 48 40.59 -34.28 -38.47
N TYR A 49 39.57 -34.72 -39.23
CA TYR A 49 39.75 -35.69 -40.32
C TYR A 49 40.14 -34.96 -41.61
N THR A 50 41.35 -35.19 -42.11
CA THR A 50 41.94 -34.44 -43.21
C THR A 50 41.59 -35.05 -44.58
N ALA A 51 41.85 -34.30 -45.66
CA ALA A 51 41.70 -34.80 -47.02
C ALA A 51 42.68 -35.96 -47.37
N ALA A 52 43.75 -36.15 -46.58
CA ALA A 52 44.66 -37.29 -46.69
C ALA A 52 44.10 -38.59 -46.06
N SER A 53 42.85 -38.57 -45.57
CA SER A 53 42.21 -39.66 -44.82
C SER A 53 42.82 -39.94 -43.45
N GLU A 54 43.59 -39.01 -42.90
CA GLU A 54 44.20 -39.08 -41.57
C GLU A 54 43.35 -38.35 -40.51
N ILE A 55 43.53 -38.71 -39.24
CA ILE A 55 43.02 -37.92 -38.10
C ILE A 55 44.20 -37.17 -37.49
N GLN A 56 44.22 -35.85 -37.63
CA GLN A 56 45.19 -34.97 -36.98
C GLN A 56 44.59 -34.35 -35.73
N ILE A 57 45.34 -34.36 -34.62
CA ILE A 57 44.91 -33.79 -33.34
C ILE A 57 45.58 -32.43 -33.17
N VAL A 58 44.79 -31.37 -33.11
CA VAL A 58 45.26 -29.98 -33.04
C VAL A 58 44.96 -29.40 -31.66
N ARG A 59 45.99 -28.96 -30.94
CA ARG A 59 45.84 -28.14 -29.73
C ARG A 59 45.34 -26.74 -30.13
N LEU A 60 44.21 -26.32 -29.55
CA LEU A 60 43.55 -25.07 -29.91
C LEU A 60 44.28 -23.82 -29.37
N GLU A 61 45.00 -23.95 -28.26
CA GLU A 61 45.72 -22.84 -27.62
C GLU A 61 46.91 -22.32 -28.43
N SER A 62 47.49 -23.15 -29.29
CA SER A 62 48.51 -22.73 -30.26
C SER A 62 47.92 -22.31 -31.60
N ALA A 63 46.59 -22.40 -31.79
CA ALA A 63 45.94 -22.05 -33.04
C ALA A 63 45.44 -20.59 -33.04
N GLY A 64 45.93 -19.77 -33.97
CA GLY A 64 45.60 -18.35 -34.05
C GLY A 64 44.19 -18.05 -34.56
N ALA A 65 43.58 -19.00 -35.29
CA ALA A 65 42.21 -18.89 -35.79
C ALA A 65 41.59 -20.27 -36.06
N LEU A 66 40.27 -20.37 -35.88
CA LEU A 66 39.43 -21.45 -36.40
C LEU A 66 38.37 -20.82 -37.32
N LYS A 67 38.30 -21.31 -38.56
CA LYS A 67 37.42 -20.78 -39.62
C LYS A 67 36.51 -21.88 -40.13
N PHE A 68 35.20 -21.61 -40.15
CA PHE A 68 34.22 -22.46 -40.82
C PHE A 68 34.28 -22.22 -42.33
N THR A 69 34.45 -23.29 -43.11
CA THR A 69 34.56 -23.19 -44.58
C THR A 69 33.26 -23.54 -45.32
N GLU A 70 32.22 -23.94 -44.58
CA GLU A 70 30.86 -24.12 -45.09
C GLU A 70 30.07 -22.80 -45.00
N PRO A 71 29.69 -22.16 -46.13
CA PRO A 71 29.07 -20.83 -46.09
C PRO A 71 27.73 -20.77 -45.35
N GLY A 72 26.95 -21.86 -45.38
CA GLY A 72 25.68 -21.97 -44.65
C GLY A 72 25.88 -21.87 -43.14
N LEU A 73 26.75 -22.72 -42.56
CA LEU A 73 27.03 -22.73 -41.13
C LEU A 73 27.58 -21.39 -40.62
N ALA A 74 28.46 -20.74 -41.40
CA ALA A 74 28.99 -19.42 -41.06
C ALA A 74 27.87 -18.34 -41.05
N ALA A 75 26.97 -18.36 -42.03
CA ALA A 75 25.83 -17.46 -42.09
C ALA A 75 24.77 -17.75 -41.01
N ASP A 76 24.57 -19.02 -40.65
CA ASP A 76 23.64 -19.42 -39.59
C ASP A 76 24.14 -19.02 -38.20
N LEU A 77 25.42 -19.21 -37.92
CA LEU A 77 26.04 -18.72 -36.67
C LEU A 77 26.00 -17.19 -36.59
N GLY A 78 26.25 -16.48 -37.70
CA GLY A 78 26.08 -15.03 -37.78
C GLY A 78 24.65 -14.59 -37.45
N ARG A 79 23.65 -15.15 -38.16
CA ARG A 79 22.23 -14.86 -37.93
C ARG A 79 21.76 -15.20 -36.51
N TYR A 80 22.29 -16.26 -35.90
CA TYR A 80 22.01 -16.60 -34.50
C TYR A 80 22.59 -15.55 -33.53
N LEU A 81 23.84 -15.11 -33.74
CA LEU A 81 24.46 -14.08 -32.90
C LEU A 81 23.77 -12.71 -33.07
N ASP A 82 23.36 -12.35 -34.29
CA ASP A 82 22.53 -11.17 -34.56
C ASP A 82 21.17 -11.25 -33.85
N ALA A 83 20.53 -12.43 -33.85
CA ALA A 83 19.28 -12.65 -33.13
C ALA A 83 19.46 -12.53 -31.60
N VAL A 84 20.53 -13.11 -31.04
CA VAL A 84 20.88 -12.98 -29.61
C VAL A 84 21.15 -11.51 -29.24
N ASN A 85 21.85 -10.76 -30.10
CA ASN A 85 22.05 -9.32 -29.94
C ASN A 85 20.71 -8.56 -30.00
N SER A 86 19.80 -8.92 -30.91
CA SER A 86 18.47 -8.31 -31.00
C SER A 86 17.61 -8.50 -29.74
N THR A 87 17.83 -9.59 -28.97
CA THR A 87 17.17 -9.78 -27.67
C THR A 87 17.58 -8.78 -26.58
N HIS A 88 18.59 -7.93 -26.81
CA HIS A 88 18.92 -6.75 -26.00
C HIS A 88 18.22 -5.46 -26.48
N GLN A 89 17.54 -5.46 -27.64
CA GLN A 89 16.85 -4.30 -28.23
C GLN A 89 15.33 -4.53 -28.35
N ARG A 90 14.72 -5.16 -27.34
CA ARG A 90 13.34 -5.72 -27.40
C ARG A 90 12.26 -4.71 -27.78
N ASP A 91 12.45 -3.43 -27.49
CA ASP A 91 11.38 -2.43 -27.47
C ASP A 91 11.47 -1.42 -28.62
N VAL A 92 12.49 -1.49 -29.47
CA VAL A 92 12.57 -0.66 -30.68
C VAL A 92 11.57 -1.18 -31.72
N ARG A 93 10.62 -0.32 -32.13
CA ARG A 93 9.62 -0.60 -33.18
C ARG A 93 9.77 0.39 -34.33
N ARG A 94 10.01 -0.10 -35.55
CA ARG A 94 10.19 0.74 -36.75
C ARG A 94 8.84 1.08 -37.39
N LEU A 95 8.25 2.19 -36.97
CA LEU A 95 7.10 2.79 -37.68
C LEU A 95 7.54 3.31 -39.06
N ARG A 96 6.71 3.13 -40.09
CA ARG A 96 6.92 3.70 -41.43
C ARG A 96 5.63 4.40 -41.89
N ILE A 97 5.59 5.70 -41.70
CA ILE A 97 4.52 6.56 -42.22
C ILE A 97 4.68 6.68 -43.75
N LYS A 98 3.58 6.53 -44.50
CA LYS A 98 3.51 6.85 -45.93
C LYS A 98 2.45 7.93 -46.15
N THR A 99 2.81 8.99 -46.85
CA THR A 99 1.88 10.02 -47.31
C THR A 99 1.45 9.75 -48.75
N LEU A 100 0.27 10.24 -49.13
CA LEU A 100 -0.24 10.24 -50.51
C LEU A 100 -0.11 11.65 -51.12
N GLY A 101 0.22 11.71 -52.41
CA GLY A 101 0.45 12.95 -53.16
C GLY A 101 1.91 13.45 -53.12
N THR A 102 2.23 14.37 -54.04
CA THR A 102 3.55 15.02 -54.18
C THR A 102 3.62 16.34 -53.41
N GLY A 103 4.82 16.91 -53.27
CA GLY A 103 5.08 18.18 -52.59
C GLY A 103 5.27 18.07 -51.07
N GLU A 104 5.81 19.14 -50.49
CA GLU A 104 6.08 19.24 -49.05
C GLU A 104 4.80 19.44 -48.24
N ARG A 105 4.82 18.98 -46.98
CA ARG A 105 3.79 19.27 -45.98
C ARG A 105 4.36 19.09 -44.57
N GLN A 106 3.85 19.85 -43.61
CA GLN A 106 4.10 19.55 -42.20
C GLN A 106 3.31 18.30 -41.79
N ILE A 107 3.92 17.45 -40.96
CA ILE A 107 3.32 16.23 -40.42
C ILE A 107 3.46 16.30 -38.90
N HIS A 108 2.33 16.39 -38.19
CA HIS A 108 2.31 16.23 -36.74
C HIS A 108 2.17 14.74 -36.41
N VAL A 109 2.99 14.25 -35.49
CA VAL A 109 2.94 12.88 -34.98
C VAL A 109 2.82 12.94 -33.47
N SER A 110 1.71 12.44 -32.94
CA SER A 110 1.48 12.23 -31.52
C SER A 110 1.23 10.75 -31.27
N TYR A 111 1.75 10.24 -30.15
CA TYR A 111 1.59 8.85 -29.73
C TYR A 111 1.61 8.77 -28.20
N THR A 112 0.89 7.80 -27.65
CA THR A 112 1.00 7.44 -26.23
C THR A 112 1.97 6.26 -26.10
N SER A 113 2.80 6.29 -25.08
CA SER A 113 3.67 5.18 -24.69
C SER A 113 3.47 4.90 -23.20
N GLU A 114 3.77 3.67 -22.77
CA GLU A 114 4.00 3.41 -21.36
C GLU A 114 5.17 4.27 -20.87
N SER A 115 5.09 4.76 -19.63
CA SER A 115 6.09 5.61 -18.99
C SER A 115 5.99 5.46 -17.46
N PRO A 116 7.09 5.63 -16.70
CA PRO A 116 7.06 5.52 -15.25
C PRO A 116 6.12 6.55 -14.61
N ILE A 117 5.53 6.18 -13.47
CA ILE A 117 4.80 7.13 -12.63
C ILE A 117 5.83 8.12 -12.05
N TRP A 118 5.69 9.39 -12.46
CA TRP A 118 6.42 10.51 -11.88
C TRP A 118 5.97 10.71 -10.42
N LYS A 119 6.88 11.12 -9.53
CA LYS A 119 6.61 11.25 -8.09
C LYS A 119 6.70 12.70 -7.65
N THR A 120 5.90 13.12 -6.67
CA THR A 120 6.18 14.39 -5.96
C THR A 120 7.12 14.16 -4.77
N THR A 121 7.79 15.22 -4.35
CA THR A 121 8.41 15.35 -3.03
C THR A 121 8.34 16.81 -2.59
N TYR A 122 8.10 17.06 -1.30
CA TYR A 122 7.88 18.40 -0.77
C TYR A 122 8.80 18.71 0.41
N ARG A 123 8.96 20.01 0.66
CA ARG A 123 9.58 20.54 1.87
C ARG A 123 8.74 21.68 2.42
N ILE A 124 8.46 21.64 3.72
CA ILE A 124 7.84 22.75 4.45
C ILE A 124 8.90 23.36 5.36
N ILE A 125 9.09 24.68 5.25
CA ILE A 125 10.04 25.45 6.06
C ILE A 125 9.22 26.36 6.99
N LEU A 126 9.46 26.21 8.30
CA LEU A 126 8.73 26.86 9.39
C LEU A 126 9.68 27.77 10.16
N GLU A 127 9.61 29.09 9.91
CA GLU A 127 10.43 30.08 10.61
C GLU A 127 9.60 30.94 11.58
N PRO A 128 10.09 31.23 12.80
CA PRO A 128 9.38 32.09 13.74
C PRO A 128 9.07 33.47 13.15
N LYS A 129 7.79 33.87 13.22
CA LYS A 129 7.25 35.15 12.70
C LYS A 129 7.28 35.31 11.17
N GLN A 130 7.75 34.33 10.40
CA GLN A 130 7.53 34.29 8.96
C GLN A 130 6.28 33.47 8.63
N LYS A 131 5.76 33.59 7.39
CA LYS A 131 4.81 32.61 6.87
C LYS A 131 5.53 31.31 6.50
N PRO A 132 4.93 30.13 6.77
CA PRO A 132 5.39 28.85 6.25
C PRO A 132 5.61 28.87 4.73
N LEU A 133 6.72 28.29 4.29
CA LEU A 133 7.10 28.19 2.88
C LEU A 133 7.03 26.73 2.43
N LEU A 134 6.23 26.45 1.39
CA LEU A 134 6.19 25.17 0.71
C LEU A 134 7.09 25.23 -0.53
N GLN A 135 8.01 24.27 -0.63
CA GLN A 135 8.72 23.93 -1.86
C GLN A 135 8.30 22.52 -2.29
N GLY A 136 8.25 22.25 -3.59
CA GLY A 136 7.93 20.92 -4.11
C GLY A 136 8.47 20.67 -5.51
N TRP A 137 8.86 19.42 -5.73
CA TRP A 137 9.52 18.95 -6.94
C TRP A 137 8.83 17.70 -7.48
N ALA A 138 8.83 17.57 -8.80
CA ALA A 138 8.54 16.31 -9.49
C ALA A 138 9.85 15.56 -9.76
N ILE A 139 9.86 14.26 -9.44
CA ILE A 139 10.90 13.31 -9.84
C ILE A 139 10.39 12.61 -11.10
N VAL A 140 11.13 12.78 -12.20
CA VAL A 140 10.76 12.28 -13.54
C VAL A 140 11.90 11.39 -14.05
N ASP A 141 11.58 10.12 -14.30
CA ASP A 141 12.56 9.09 -14.70
C ASP A 141 12.48 8.82 -16.22
N ASN A 142 13.55 9.09 -16.97
CA ASN A 142 13.60 8.73 -18.40
C ASN A 142 14.07 7.28 -18.56
N THR A 143 13.14 6.33 -18.53
CA THR A 143 13.42 4.90 -18.82
C THR A 143 13.42 4.55 -20.32
N THR A 144 13.36 5.55 -21.21
CA THR A 144 13.39 5.32 -22.66
C THR A 144 14.84 5.17 -23.16
N PRO A 145 15.09 4.43 -24.25
CA PRO A 145 16.45 4.28 -24.79
C PRO A 145 16.99 5.55 -25.50
N MET A 146 16.26 6.67 -25.43
CA MET A 146 16.55 7.93 -26.13
C MET A 146 16.72 9.07 -25.13
N ASP A 147 17.64 9.98 -25.44
CA ASP A 147 17.80 11.21 -24.66
C ASP A 147 16.65 12.17 -24.99
N TRP A 148 15.96 12.66 -23.97
CA TRP A 148 14.97 13.73 -24.13
C TRP A 148 15.74 15.04 -24.18
N LEU A 149 15.79 15.68 -25.35
CA LEU A 149 16.54 16.92 -25.58
C LEU A 149 15.58 18.08 -25.79
N ASN A 150 15.63 19.08 -24.91
CA ASN A 150 14.80 20.31 -24.96
C ASN A 150 13.30 20.04 -25.13
N VAL A 151 12.75 19.07 -24.40
CA VAL A 151 11.32 18.72 -24.45
C VAL A 151 10.48 19.67 -23.60
N THR A 152 9.31 20.07 -24.10
CA THR A 152 8.28 20.71 -23.26
C THR A 152 7.59 19.64 -22.43
N LEU A 153 7.75 19.68 -21.10
CA LEU A 153 7.17 18.69 -20.20
C LEU A 153 5.92 19.26 -19.51
N THR A 154 4.89 18.43 -19.40
CA THR A 154 3.67 18.72 -18.65
C THR A 154 3.29 17.47 -17.86
N LEU A 155 3.06 17.63 -16.55
CA LEU A 155 2.82 16.53 -15.62
C LEU A 155 1.37 16.61 -15.12
N THR A 156 0.55 15.63 -15.51
CA THR A 156 -0.85 15.55 -15.09
C THR A 156 -0.97 14.90 -13.72
N ALA A 157 -1.63 15.60 -12.79
CA ALA A 157 -2.03 15.12 -11.47
C ALA A 157 -3.53 14.81 -11.45
N GLY A 158 -3.96 13.98 -10.49
CA GLY A 158 -5.35 13.53 -10.37
C GLY A 158 -5.65 12.14 -10.95
N ALA A 159 -4.66 11.24 -10.92
CA ALA A 159 -4.81 9.81 -11.22
C ALA A 159 -5.55 9.46 -12.54
N PRO A 160 -5.05 9.92 -13.71
CA PRO A 160 -5.64 9.57 -15.00
C PRO A 160 -5.62 8.06 -15.25
N ILE A 161 -6.77 7.50 -15.66
CA ILE A 161 -6.90 6.06 -15.92
C ILE A 161 -6.16 5.70 -17.21
N SER A 162 -5.18 4.80 -17.09
CA SER A 162 -4.46 4.18 -18.21
C SER A 162 -4.41 2.67 -18.03
N PHE A 163 -4.30 1.91 -19.11
CA PHE A 163 -4.31 0.45 -19.10
C PHE A 163 -3.37 -0.12 -20.16
N VAL A 164 -2.70 -1.23 -19.84
CA VAL A 164 -1.88 -1.99 -20.79
C VAL A 164 -2.76 -3.01 -21.48
N GLN A 165 -2.83 -2.97 -22.82
CA GLN A 165 -3.49 -3.98 -23.63
C GLN A 165 -2.49 -4.56 -24.64
N GLU A 166 -2.23 -5.87 -24.56
CA GLU A 166 -1.33 -6.58 -25.47
C GLU A 166 -1.97 -6.79 -26.85
N LEU A 167 -2.11 -5.73 -27.64
CA LEU A 167 -2.71 -5.77 -28.99
C LEU A 167 -1.97 -6.71 -29.97
N SER A 168 -0.72 -7.08 -29.66
CA SER A 168 0.06 -8.07 -30.41
C SER A 168 -0.25 -9.53 -30.05
N ARG A 169 -0.97 -9.81 -28.95
CA ARG A 169 -1.45 -11.16 -28.63
C ARG A 169 -2.83 -11.38 -29.27
N PRO A 170 -3.00 -12.36 -30.18
CA PRO A 170 -4.31 -12.70 -30.70
C PRO A 170 -5.20 -13.30 -29.61
N VAL A 171 -6.24 -12.57 -29.23
CA VAL A 171 -7.26 -13.04 -28.27
C VAL A 171 -8.23 -13.98 -28.99
N TYR A 172 -8.11 -15.28 -28.73
CA TYR A 172 -9.01 -16.29 -29.29
C TYR A 172 -10.27 -16.44 -28.43
N ALA A 173 -11.42 -16.07 -28.98
CA ALA A 173 -12.71 -16.51 -28.43
C ALA A 173 -12.84 -18.04 -28.53
N ARG A 174 -13.47 -18.68 -27.54
CA ARG A 174 -13.86 -20.10 -27.65
C ARG A 174 -14.86 -20.26 -28.81
N ARG A 175 -14.38 -20.75 -29.96
CA ARG A 175 -15.25 -21.15 -31.06
C ARG A 175 -15.98 -22.43 -30.64
N PRO A 176 -17.33 -22.48 -30.68
CA PRO A 176 -18.04 -23.74 -30.48
C PRO A 176 -17.69 -24.69 -31.63
N VAL A 177 -17.23 -25.89 -31.29
CA VAL A 177 -17.07 -26.96 -32.29
C VAL A 177 -18.47 -27.48 -32.59
N VAL A 178 -19.02 -27.08 -33.74
CA VAL A 178 -20.24 -27.67 -34.27
C VAL A 178 -19.84 -29.02 -34.89
N PRO A 179 -20.24 -30.17 -34.32
CA PRO A 179 -20.01 -31.45 -34.97
C PRO A 179 -20.81 -31.51 -36.28
N LEU A 180 -20.25 -32.15 -37.31
CA LEU A 180 -21.04 -32.54 -38.47
C LEU A 180 -22.16 -33.46 -37.99
N ALA A 181 -23.38 -33.22 -38.45
CA ALA A 181 -24.54 -34.02 -38.07
C ALA A 181 -24.35 -35.46 -38.59
N GLN A 182 -23.96 -36.37 -37.70
CA GLN A 182 -23.90 -37.79 -38.01
C GLN A 182 -25.34 -38.27 -38.27
N GLY A 183 -25.59 -38.73 -39.49
CA GLY A 183 -26.89 -39.28 -39.86
C GLY A 183 -27.26 -40.45 -38.95
N VAL A 184 -28.52 -40.51 -38.54
CA VAL A 184 -29.01 -41.47 -37.53
C VAL A 184 -28.71 -42.90 -37.95
N GLN A 185 -27.76 -43.54 -37.26
CA GLN A 185 -27.58 -44.98 -37.27
C GLN A 185 -28.18 -45.56 -36.00
N ALA A 186 -29.42 -46.06 -36.11
CA ALA A 186 -30.05 -46.81 -35.05
C ALA A 186 -29.44 -48.22 -34.98
N TYR A 187 -28.82 -48.55 -33.85
CA TYR A 187 -28.43 -49.92 -33.51
C TYR A 187 -29.55 -50.57 -32.67
N PRO A 188 -29.85 -51.86 -32.88
CA PRO A 188 -30.88 -52.56 -32.11
C PRO A 188 -30.48 -52.66 -30.64
N GLN A 189 -31.44 -52.48 -29.73
CA GLN A 189 -31.19 -52.54 -28.28
C GLN A 189 -31.51 -53.91 -27.69
N THR A 190 -30.72 -54.30 -26.70
CA THR A 190 -31.00 -55.41 -25.77
C THR A 190 -31.13 -54.88 -24.36
N HIS A 191 -32.23 -55.23 -23.70
CA HIS A 191 -32.44 -55.12 -22.25
C HIS A 191 -32.33 -56.57 -21.71
N GLU A 192 -31.96 -56.90 -20.48
CA GLU A 192 -31.92 -56.19 -19.19
C GLU A 192 -30.53 -56.38 -18.51
N GLY A 193 -30.23 -55.94 -17.27
CA GLY A 193 -31.16 -55.54 -16.21
C GLY A 193 -30.57 -54.92 -14.94
N MET A 194 -31.39 -54.98 -13.89
CA MET A 194 -31.28 -54.24 -12.64
C MET A 194 -30.54 -55.01 -11.55
N ILE A 195 -29.51 -54.39 -10.95
CA ILE A 195 -29.00 -54.72 -9.62
C ILE A 195 -28.72 -53.39 -8.90
N GLU A 196 -29.21 -53.26 -7.66
CA GLU A 196 -29.00 -52.08 -6.82
C GLU A 196 -27.69 -52.14 -6.01
N SER A 197 -27.25 -50.97 -5.55
CA SER A 197 -26.47 -50.71 -4.32
C SER A 197 -25.29 -51.63 -3.95
N ALA A 198 -24.09 -51.06 -3.98
CA ALA A 198 -23.04 -51.36 -3.00
C ALA A 198 -22.40 -50.03 -2.54
N GLU A 199 -21.95 -49.97 -1.30
CA GLU A 199 -21.54 -48.73 -0.62
C GLU A 199 -20.02 -48.48 -0.64
N GLN A 200 -19.63 -47.38 0.04
CA GLN A 200 -18.44 -47.25 0.91
C GLN A 200 -17.05 -47.06 0.29
N GLU A 201 -16.61 -45.79 0.42
CA GLU A 201 -15.44 -45.37 1.23
C GLU A 201 -14.00 -45.60 0.70
N PRO A 202 -13.01 -44.85 1.23
CA PRO A 202 -11.68 -44.71 0.62
C PRO A 202 -10.56 -45.56 1.26
N SER A 203 -9.44 -45.66 0.54
CA SER A 203 -8.13 -46.06 1.08
C SER A 203 -7.09 -45.00 0.70
N ARG A 204 -6.49 -44.30 1.67
CA ARG A 204 -5.30 -44.70 2.48
C ARG A 204 -3.98 -44.73 1.71
N GLU A 205 -3.27 -43.59 1.76
CA GLU A 205 -2.07 -43.41 2.61
C GLU A 205 -1.28 -44.69 3.01
N GLU A 206 0.06 -44.71 2.82
CA GLU A 206 1.02 -44.77 3.96
C GLU A 206 2.53 -44.69 3.60
N LYS A 207 3.22 -43.77 4.32
CA LYS A 207 4.55 -43.87 4.97
C LYS A 207 5.79 -44.47 4.26
N ARG A 208 6.86 -43.66 4.23
CA ARG A 208 8.12 -43.84 5.03
C ARG A 208 9.00 -42.57 4.85
N LYS A 209 9.34 -41.77 5.86
CA LYS A 209 10.22 -41.98 7.05
C LYS A 209 11.64 -42.48 6.72
N GLY A 210 12.62 -41.59 6.92
CA GLY A 210 14.08 -41.80 6.98
C GLY A 210 14.72 -40.56 7.67
N MET A 211 15.84 -40.71 8.38
CA MET A 211 16.36 -39.69 9.34
C MET A 211 17.88 -39.83 9.59
N GLN A 212 18.51 -38.84 10.26
CA GLN A 212 19.91 -38.80 10.79
C GLN A 212 21.05 -38.59 9.75
N GLN A 213 22.25 -38.03 10.03
CA GLN A 213 22.85 -37.23 11.14
C GLN A 213 24.22 -36.62 10.69
N GLY A 214 24.86 -35.78 11.53
CA GLY A 214 26.26 -35.25 11.36
C GLY A 214 26.30 -33.75 11.05
N LEU A 215 26.94 -32.81 11.79
CA LEU A 215 28.27 -32.73 12.44
C LEU A 215 29.43 -32.88 11.44
N GLN A 216 30.50 -32.06 11.38
CA GLN A 216 30.96 -30.82 12.06
C GLN A 216 32.12 -30.23 11.18
N SER A 217 32.68 -29.01 11.26
CA SER A 217 32.51 -27.75 12.07
C SER A 217 32.99 -26.57 11.16
N SER A 218 33.66 -25.45 11.49
CA SER A 218 34.29 -24.79 12.67
C SER A 218 34.55 -23.27 12.37
N ASP A 219 35.26 -22.55 13.26
CA ASP A 219 35.50 -21.09 13.27
C ASP A 219 36.47 -20.51 12.21
N PHE A 220 36.32 -19.20 11.89
CA PHE A 220 37.39 -18.22 12.15
C PHE A 220 36.89 -16.76 12.24
N ALA A 221 37.69 -15.87 12.81
CA ALA A 221 37.34 -14.47 13.09
C ALA A 221 38.13 -13.44 12.25
N GLY A 222 37.54 -12.25 12.02
CA GLY A 222 38.20 -11.12 11.35
C GLY A 222 37.66 -9.77 11.83
N ARG A 223 38.37 -9.12 12.78
CA ARG A 223 38.04 -7.77 13.28
C ARG A 223 38.98 -6.74 12.68
N THR A 224 38.51 -5.95 11.71
CA THR A 224 39.25 -4.79 11.19
C THR A 224 39.01 -3.57 12.06
N ARG A 225 40.07 -2.84 12.41
CA ARG A 225 39.99 -1.58 13.16
C ARG A 225 39.70 -0.43 12.20
N LEU A 226 38.79 0.47 12.56
CA LEU A 226 38.79 1.84 12.03
C LEU A 226 39.55 2.75 13.00
N MET A 227 40.24 3.74 12.45
CA MET A 227 41.16 4.61 13.17
C MET A 227 40.57 6.01 13.25
N GLU A 228 40.53 6.58 14.45
CA GLU A 228 39.97 7.90 14.73
C GLU A 228 40.98 9.00 14.39
N ALA A 229 40.49 10.15 13.88
CA ALA A 229 41.30 11.32 13.58
C ALA A 229 40.55 12.61 13.95
N PRO A 230 41.21 13.62 14.57
CA PRO A 230 40.53 14.74 15.22
C PRO A 230 40.36 15.98 14.32
N ALA A 231 39.60 16.94 14.83
CA ALA A 231 39.50 18.32 14.34
C ALA A 231 39.21 19.27 15.53
N PRO A 232 39.41 20.60 15.41
CA PRO A 232 40.38 21.34 14.60
C PRO A 232 41.22 22.31 15.48
N PRO A 233 41.97 23.24 14.88
CA PRO A 233 42.13 24.59 15.43
C PRO A 233 41.20 25.58 14.71
N SER A 234 40.64 26.53 15.45
CA SER A 234 39.85 27.64 14.93
C SER A 234 40.74 28.82 14.53
N ASP A 235 40.38 29.53 13.46
CA ASP A 235 40.61 30.98 13.40
C ASP A 235 39.46 31.67 12.66
N ALA A 236 39.23 32.95 12.94
CA ALA A 236 37.93 33.58 12.72
C ALA A 236 37.78 34.37 11.42
N ILE A 237 36.59 34.27 10.82
CA ILE A 237 35.78 35.40 10.31
C ILE A 237 34.31 34.99 10.50
N SER A 238 33.49 35.84 11.12
CA SER A 238 32.04 35.67 11.16
C SER A 238 31.41 36.48 10.02
N PRO A 239 31.03 35.87 8.88
CA PRO A 239 29.94 36.46 8.10
C PRO A 239 28.69 36.45 8.97
N ALA A 240 27.73 37.37 8.72
CA ALA A 240 26.40 37.18 9.26
C ALA A 240 25.85 35.86 8.72
N GLU A 241 25.61 34.88 9.60
CA GLU A 241 25.31 33.51 9.21
C GLU A 241 24.11 33.49 8.24
N LEU A 242 24.35 33.04 7.01
CA LEU A 242 23.26 32.81 6.06
C LEU A 242 22.44 31.64 6.58
N ARG A 243 21.35 31.96 7.27
CA ARG A 243 20.34 31.00 7.68
C ARG A 243 19.91 30.17 6.48
N LEU A 244 19.80 28.86 6.70
CA LEU A 244 19.44 27.91 5.67
C LEU A 244 18.07 28.26 5.07
N SER A 245 17.12 28.61 5.94
CA SER A 245 15.80 29.17 5.61
C SER A 245 15.86 30.43 4.73
N ASP A 246 16.70 31.42 5.06
CA ASP A 246 16.86 32.64 4.26
C ASP A 246 17.49 32.35 2.90
N ALA A 247 18.49 31.45 2.84
CA ALA A 247 19.09 31.00 1.58
C ALA A 247 18.07 30.26 0.70
N MET A 248 17.25 29.38 1.28
CA MET A 248 16.21 28.62 0.59
C MET A 248 15.01 29.48 0.16
N ARG A 249 14.70 30.56 0.89
CA ARG A 249 13.70 31.56 0.49
C ARG A 249 14.22 32.47 -0.62
N ARG A 250 15.52 32.78 -0.65
CA ARG A 250 16.20 33.54 -1.73
C ARG A 250 16.50 32.69 -2.96
N GLN A 251 16.48 31.36 -2.87
CA GLN A 251 16.53 30.48 -4.01
C GLN A 251 15.22 30.60 -4.79
N GLU A 252 15.22 31.42 -5.83
CA GLU A 252 14.09 31.61 -6.74
C GLU A 252 14.01 30.44 -7.72
N LEU A 253 13.10 29.49 -7.48
CA LEU A 253 12.88 28.36 -8.38
C LEU A 253 11.96 28.76 -9.52
N GLU A 254 12.38 28.47 -10.76
CA GLU A 254 11.55 28.58 -11.96
C GLU A 254 10.50 27.44 -12.01
N THR A 255 9.45 27.63 -11.22
CA THR A 255 8.37 26.67 -10.98
C THR A 255 7.44 26.47 -12.18
N ALA A 256 6.70 25.36 -12.18
CA ALA A 256 5.71 25.08 -13.20
C ALA A 256 4.58 26.13 -13.24
N GLN A 257 4.04 26.37 -14.44
CA GLN A 257 2.72 27.00 -14.59
C GLN A 257 1.65 25.93 -14.38
N ALA A 258 0.67 26.21 -13.52
CA ALA A 258 -0.48 25.35 -13.36
C ALA A 258 -1.56 25.65 -14.41
N GLY A 259 -2.13 24.60 -15.00
CA GLY A 259 -3.34 24.67 -15.82
C GLY A 259 -4.41 23.75 -15.27
N ALA A 260 -5.67 24.19 -15.30
CA ALA A 260 -6.82 23.32 -15.11
C ALA A 260 -7.36 22.91 -16.49
N VAL A 261 -7.39 21.61 -16.77
CA VAL A 261 -7.91 21.05 -18.03
C VAL A 261 -9.12 20.18 -17.67
N ALA A 262 -10.31 20.76 -17.83
CA ALA A 262 -11.58 20.24 -17.31
C ALA A 262 -11.51 19.95 -15.80
N GLU A 263 -11.30 18.69 -15.41
CA GLU A 263 -11.26 18.22 -14.01
C GLU A 263 -9.84 17.83 -13.54
N GLN A 264 -8.84 17.90 -14.42
CA GLN A 264 -7.46 17.50 -14.14
C GLN A 264 -6.53 18.72 -13.99
N PHE A 265 -5.49 18.56 -13.17
CA PHE A 265 -4.50 19.61 -12.91
C PHE A 265 -3.17 19.26 -13.60
N GLU A 266 -2.62 20.21 -14.35
CA GLU A 266 -1.34 20.08 -15.04
C GLU A 266 -0.26 20.97 -14.41
N TYR A 267 0.90 20.41 -14.08
CA TYR A 267 2.14 21.17 -13.88
C TYR A 267 2.89 21.26 -15.22
N ARG A 268 2.76 22.39 -15.93
CA ARG A 268 3.52 22.69 -17.15
C ARG A 268 4.87 23.29 -16.78
N ILE A 269 5.96 22.56 -17.02
CA ILE A 269 7.32 23.06 -16.77
C ILE A 269 7.60 24.19 -17.76
N LYS A 270 7.95 25.39 -17.26
CA LYS A 270 8.12 26.61 -18.08
C LYS A 270 9.25 26.48 -19.10
N GLN A 271 10.37 25.89 -18.69
CA GLN A 271 11.60 25.82 -19.48
C GLN A 271 11.72 24.43 -20.14
N PRO A 272 12.24 24.33 -21.38
CA PRO A 272 12.51 23.05 -22.03
C PRO A 272 13.46 22.19 -21.20
N VAL A 273 13.07 20.94 -20.94
CA VAL A 273 13.81 20.01 -20.08
C VAL A 273 14.71 19.13 -20.94
N THR A 274 15.90 18.79 -20.42
CA THR A 274 16.75 17.74 -20.99
C THR A 274 16.99 16.65 -19.93
N ILE A 275 16.72 15.39 -20.28
CA ILE A 275 16.93 14.20 -19.42
C ILE A 275 17.51 13.10 -20.31
N ARG A 276 18.74 12.63 -20.06
CA ARG A 276 19.30 11.53 -20.88
C ARG A 276 18.62 10.21 -20.57
N ARG A 277 18.81 9.23 -21.46
CA ARG A 277 18.35 7.85 -21.25
C ARG A 277 18.88 7.29 -19.93
N ASN A 278 18.00 6.69 -19.14
CA ASN A 278 18.27 6.16 -17.79
C ASN A 278 18.75 7.20 -16.76
N GLU A 279 18.55 8.49 -16.99
CA GLU A 279 18.70 9.55 -15.96
C GLU A 279 17.33 9.94 -15.38
N SER A 280 17.34 10.48 -14.16
CA SER A 280 16.17 11.06 -13.49
C SER A 280 16.39 12.56 -13.29
N ALA A 281 15.34 13.37 -13.46
CA ALA A 281 15.36 14.81 -13.19
C ALA A 281 14.50 15.18 -11.97
N LEU A 282 14.98 16.14 -11.18
CA LEU A 282 14.26 16.77 -10.08
C LEU A 282 13.80 18.17 -10.52
N LEU A 283 12.53 18.30 -10.88
CA LEU A 283 11.98 19.49 -11.53
C LEU A 283 11.11 20.29 -10.55
N PRO A 284 11.36 21.61 -10.32
CA PRO A 284 10.56 22.40 -9.39
C PRO A 284 9.14 22.61 -9.94
N ILE A 285 8.13 22.14 -9.19
CA ILE A 285 6.72 22.31 -9.55
C ILE A 285 6.02 23.39 -8.72
N ILE A 286 6.50 23.66 -7.50
CA ILE A 286 5.92 24.68 -6.61
C ILE A 286 6.95 25.31 -5.67
N GLN A 287 6.82 26.61 -5.46
CA GLN A 287 7.44 27.38 -4.38
C GLN A 287 6.43 28.46 -4.00
N SER A 288 5.81 28.36 -2.83
CA SER A 288 4.72 29.25 -2.41
C SER A 288 4.68 29.40 -0.90
N GLU A 289 4.36 30.60 -0.43
CA GLU A 289 3.91 30.76 0.95
C GLU A 289 2.57 30.05 1.14
N ILE A 290 2.39 29.42 2.30
CA ILE A 290 1.21 28.63 2.65
C ILE A 290 0.72 28.99 4.05
N GLY A 291 -0.59 28.99 4.22
CA GLY A 291 -1.25 29.10 5.53
C GLY A 291 -1.13 27.81 6.34
N GLY A 292 -1.14 27.95 7.65
CA GLY A 292 -1.19 26.84 8.60
C GLY A 292 -0.49 27.17 9.92
N GLU A 293 -0.55 26.24 10.86
CA GLU A 293 0.00 26.39 12.21
C GLU A 293 0.65 25.08 12.71
N LYS A 294 1.63 25.20 13.61
CA LYS A 294 2.21 24.06 14.32
C LYS A 294 1.27 23.64 15.46
N VAL A 295 0.90 22.37 15.49
CA VAL A 295 0.00 21.75 16.48
C VAL A 295 0.55 20.41 16.95
N ALA A 296 -0.02 19.85 18.01
CA ALA A 296 0.23 18.46 18.42
C ALA A 296 -1.10 17.68 18.34
N VAL A 297 -1.12 16.50 17.72
CA VAL A 297 -2.35 15.78 17.38
C VAL A 297 -2.46 14.52 18.24
N TYR A 298 -3.58 14.38 18.95
CA TYR A 298 -3.87 13.21 19.77
C TYR A 298 -5.08 12.45 19.24
N ARG A 299 -4.89 11.19 18.83
CA ARG A 299 -5.99 10.30 18.46
C ARG A 299 -6.42 9.46 19.66
N GLY A 300 -7.64 9.68 20.13
CA GLY A 300 -8.14 9.11 21.40
C GLY A 300 -8.46 7.61 21.39
N GLU A 301 -7.76 6.81 20.58
CA GLU A 301 -7.99 5.36 20.38
C GLU A 301 -6.69 4.53 20.41
N GLU A 302 -5.52 5.16 20.22
CA GLU A 302 -4.22 4.47 20.18
C GLU A 302 -3.63 4.36 21.60
N SER A 303 -2.85 3.30 21.86
CA SER A 303 -2.12 3.11 23.14
C SER A 303 -1.00 4.12 23.36
N GLU A 304 -0.70 4.95 22.36
CA GLU A 304 0.30 6.01 22.39
C GLU A 304 -0.20 7.18 23.25
N ARG A 305 0.55 7.54 24.28
CA ARG A 305 0.19 8.63 25.22
C ARG A 305 0.64 10.01 24.75
N ASN A 306 1.66 10.07 23.89
CA ASN A 306 2.21 11.31 23.39
C ASN A 306 1.47 11.74 22.11
N PRO A 307 1.05 13.02 21.97
CA PRO A 307 0.51 13.50 20.72
C PRO A 307 1.63 13.65 19.67
N ARG A 308 1.27 13.59 18.39
CA ARG A 308 2.22 13.74 17.28
C ARG A 308 2.35 15.20 16.88
N LEU A 309 3.57 15.73 16.82
CA LEU A 309 3.84 17.06 16.27
C LEU A 309 3.41 17.06 14.80
N ALA A 310 2.63 18.08 14.43
CA ALA A 310 2.03 18.19 13.12
C ALA A 310 1.93 19.65 12.68
N PHE A 311 1.83 19.84 11.36
CA PHE A 311 1.50 21.11 10.77
C PHE A 311 0.08 21.03 10.19
N TRP A 312 -0.83 21.90 10.67
CA TRP A 312 -2.18 22.02 10.12
C TRP A 312 -2.12 22.93 8.89
N LEU A 313 -1.70 22.34 7.78
CA LEU A 313 -1.57 22.97 6.47
C LEU A 313 -2.93 23.46 5.95
N LYS A 314 -2.96 24.65 5.37
CA LYS A 314 -3.98 25.10 4.42
C LYS A 314 -3.33 25.41 3.08
N ASN A 315 -3.68 24.64 2.04
CA ASN A 315 -3.18 24.85 0.69
C ASN A 315 -3.72 26.18 0.13
N SER A 316 -2.87 27.20 0.17
CA SER A 316 -3.17 28.57 -0.30
C SER A 316 -2.30 28.96 -1.49
N SER A 317 -1.65 27.98 -2.12
CA SER A 317 -0.80 28.19 -3.31
C SER A 317 -1.58 28.49 -4.59
N GLY A 318 -2.89 28.22 -4.61
CA GLY A 318 -3.71 28.23 -5.82
C GLY A 318 -3.56 26.98 -6.69
N LEU A 319 -2.58 26.11 -6.40
CA LEU A 319 -2.34 24.87 -7.16
C LEU A 319 -2.97 23.68 -6.42
N ALA A 320 -3.36 22.64 -7.14
CA ALA A 320 -3.48 21.32 -6.53
C ALA A 320 -2.08 20.82 -6.12
N LEU A 321 -2.04 19.98 -5.08
CA LEU A 321 -0.85 19.26 -4.64
C LEU A 321 -1.13 17.76 -4.83
N ASP A 322 -0.24 17.01 -5.48
CA ASP A 322 -0.36 15.55 -5.53
C ASP A 322 0.23 14.90 -4.25
N ALA A 323 -0.04 13.61 -4.03
CA ALA A 323 0.43 12.87 -2.85
C ALA A 323 1.94 12.62 -2.88
N GLY A 324 2.61 12.73 -1.73
CA GLY A 324 4.06 12.50 -1.62
C GLY A 324 4.64 12.63 -0.20
N PRO A 325 5.95 12.37 -0.04
CA PRO A 325 6.69 12.66 1.18
C PRO A 325 6.88 14.17 1.37
N VAL A 326 6.96 14.58 2.64
CA VAL A 326 7.23 15.97 3.06
C VAL A 326 8.31 15.98 4.13
N THR A 327 9.45 16.60 3.84
CA THR A 327 10.44 16.95 4.88
C THR A 327 10.02 18.25 5.58
N VAL A 328 10.02 18.27 6.91
CA VAL A 328 9.73 19.48 7.70
C VAL A 328 11.02 20.05 8.28
N ILE A 329 11.28 21.32 8.00
CA ILE A 329 12.36 22.12 8.60
C ILE A 329 11.70 23.16 9.51
N ASP A 330 12.16 23.27 10.76
CA ASP A 330 11.67 24.21 11.77
C ASP A 330 12.87 24.94 12.38
N SER A 331 12.93 26.26 12.24
CA SER A 331 14.02 27.11 12.76
C SER A 331 15.41 26.61 12.31
N ASP A 332 15.66 26.66 11.00
CA ASP A 332 16.83 26.11 10.27
C ASP A 332 17.14 24.61 10.48
N SER A 333 16.38 23.88 11.30
CA SER A 333 16.68 22.51 11.75
C SER A 333 15.72 21.46 11.16
N PHE A 334 16.21 20.24 10.88
CA PHE A 334 15.34 19.12 10.50
C PHE A 334 14.43 18.73 11.68
N ALA A 335 13.11 18.81 11.46
CA ALA A 335 12.10 18.56 12.49
C ALA A 335 11.41 17.19 12.36
N GLY A 336 11.49 16.57 11.18
CA GLY A 336 10.90 15.25 10.90
C GLY A 336 10.40 15.14 9.46
N GLU A 337 9.73 14.02 9.17
CA GLU A 337 9.14 13.73 7.86
C GLU A 337 7.72 13.19 8.00
N GLY A 338 6.87 13.49 7.02
CA GLY A 338 5.49 13.01 6.96
C GLY A 338 5.05 12.70 5.52
N LEU A 339 3.80 12.28 5.37
CA LEU A 339 3.16 12.04 4.08
C LEU A 339 1.98 13.00 3.90
N ILE A 340 1.93 13.69 2.76
CA ILE A 340 0.77 14.46 2.32
C ILE A 340 0.00 13.63 1.28
N GLY A 341 -1.31 13.49 1.45
CA GLY A 341 -2.19 12.99 0.39
C GLY A 341 -2.61 14.14 -0.54
N ALA A 342 -2.98 13.86 -1.79
CA ALA A 342 -3.30 14.88 -2.77
C ALA A 342 -4.39 15.86 -2.31
N MET A 343 -4.14 17.17 -2.40
CA MET A 343 -4.97 18.26 -1.85
C MET A 343 -5.38 19.28 -2.92
N GLN A 344 -6.61 19.76 -2.83
CA GLN A 344 -7.15 20.81 -3.70
C GLN A 344 -6.77 22.22 -3.21
N PRO A 345 -6.84 23.26 -4.08
CA PRO A 345 -6.71 24.65 -3.67
C PRO A 345 -7.73 25.02 -2.58
N GLY A 346 -7.28 25.69 -1.52
CA GLY A 346 -8.10 26.10 -0.39
C GLY A 346 -8.31 25.03 0.70
N GLU A 347 -8.01 23.76 0.41
CA GLU A 347 -8.18 22.64 1.35
C GLU A 347 -7.23 22.74 2.54
N SER A 348 -7.66 22.24 3.71
CA SER A 348 -6.82 22.11 4.91
C SER A 348 -6.61 20.65 5.28
N ARG A 349 -5.39 20.26 5.67
CA ARG A 349 -5.09 18.92 6.23
C ARG A 349 -4.03 19.00 7.33
N ILE A 350 -3.98 17.95 8.13
CA ILE A 350 -3.02 17.78 9.21
C ILE A 350 -1.89 16.87 8.73
N LEU A 351 -0.65 17.37 8.74
CA LEU A 351 0.57 16.64 8.39
C LEU A 351 1.37 16.37 9.68
N SER A 352 1.29 15.16 10.22
CA SER A 352 2.14 14.72 11.34
C SER A 352 3.56 14.39 10.86
N TYR A 353 4.58 14.79 11.63
CA TYR A 353 5.99 14.63 11.26
C TYR A 353 6.91 14.14 12.40
N ALA A 354 6.49 14.22 13.67
CA ALA A 354 7.25 13.73 14.83
C ALA A 354 6.33 13.41 16.02
N VAL A 355 6.90 12.96 17.15
CA VAL A 355 6.17 12.73 18.42
C VAL A 355 6.55 13.81 19.45
N ASP A 356 5.57 14.43 20.11
CA ASP A 356 5.82 15.42 21.18
C ASP A 356 6.10 14.71 22.51
N LEU A 357 7.35 14.29 22.72
CA LEU A 357 7.80 13.69 23.98
C LEU A 357 7.61 14.62 25.19
N GLY A 358 7.44 15.93 24.97
CA GLY A 358 7.16 16.92 26.00
C GLY A 358 5.68 17.01 26.42
N THR A 359 4.76 16.37 25.71
CA THR A 359 3.32 16.39 26.03
C THR A 359 2.80 14.96 26.22
N GLU A 360 1.98 14.73 27.24
CA GLU A 360 1.28 13.47 27.47
C GLU A 360 -0.22 13.71 27.55
N VAL A 361 -1.03 12.82 26.98
CA VAL A 361 -2.49 12.81 27.12
C VAL A 361 -2.93 11.48 27.72
N SER A 362 -3.77 11.55 28.74
CA SER A 362 -4.48 10.40 29.30
C SER A 362 -5.99 10.64 29.22
N THR A 363 -6.79 9.57 29.15
CA THR A 363 -8.26 9.69 29.04
C THR A 363 -8.99 8.90 30.11
N SER A 364 -10.00 9.50 30.75
CA SER A 364 -11.05 8.79 31.48
C SER A 364 -12.35 8.78 30.67
N ARG A 365 -13.21 7.78 30.91
CA ARG A 365 -14.60 7.76 30.46
C ARG A 365 -15.48 7.61 31.71
N GLU A 366 -16.41 8.54 31.88
CA GLU A 366 -17.44 8.51 32.91
C GLU A 366 -18.79 8.39 32.18
N ALA A 367 -19.63 7.43 32.56
CA ALA A 367 -20.93 7.22 31.92
C ALA A 367 -22.06 7.39 32.94
N GLU A 368 -22.99 8.30 32.66
CA GLU A 368 -24.17 8.57 33.48
C GLU A 368 -25.43 8.30 32.64
N ARG A 369 -26.27 7.36 33.07
CA ARG A 369 -27.60 7.20 32.48
C ARG A 369 -28.49 8.30 33.06
N ARG A 370 -28.84 9.31 32.27
CA ARG A 370 -29.79 10.33 32.69
C ARG A 370 -31.17 9.72 32.93
N ARG A 371 -31.93 10.41 33.77
CA ARG A 371 -33.36 10.17 34.02
C ARG A 371 -34.11 9.94 32.71
N VAL A 372 -35.05 9.00 32.73
CA VAL A 372 -36.02 8.77 31.65
C VAL A 372 -36.72 10.09 31.30
N GLU A 373 -36.72 10.43 30.01
CA GLU A 373 -37.28 11.68 29.49
C GLU A 373 -38.77 11.51 29.11
N GLN A 374 -39.17 10.30 28.69
CA GLN A 374 -40.54 9.98 28.30
C GLN A 374 -40.86 8.50 28.55
N ILE A 375 -42.10 8.22 28.92
CA ILE A 375 -42.67 6.86 28.99
C ILE A 375 -43.94 6.84 28.13
N VAL A 376 -44.12 5.75 27.38
CA VAL A 376 -45.32 5.46 26.61
C VAL A 376 -45.81 4.07 26.99
N ILE A 377 -47.02 3.96 27.51
CA ILE A 377 -47.69 2.68 27.79
C ILE A 377 -48.83 2.54 26.79
N ASP A 378 -48.75 1.58 25.89
CA ASP A 378 -49.80 1.29 24.90
C ASP A 378 -49.87 -0.22 24.61
N HIS A 379 -51.07 -0.74 24.38
CA HIS A 379 -51.34 -2.15 23.99
C HIS A 379 -50.60 -3.22 24.82
N GLY A 380 -50.45 -3.01 26.14
CA GLY A 380 -49.76 -3.94 27.04
C GLY A 380 -48.22 -3.88 26.97
N THR A 381 -47.65 -2.90 26.29
CA THR A 381 -46.21 -2.64 26.21
C THR A 381 -45.88 -1.28 26.84
N MET A 382 -44.83 -1.21 27.65
CA MET A 382 -44.25 0.04 28.15
C MET A 382 -42.92 0.30 27.45
N ARG A 383 -42.82 1.43 26.75
CA ARG A 383 -41.59 1.95 26.14
C ARG A 383 -41.07 3.12 26.97
N MET A 384 -39.84 3.01 27.45
CA MET A 384 -39.13 4.04 28.23
C MET A 384 -38.01 4.64 27.38
N TYR A 385 -38.06 5.95 27.16
CA TYR A 385 -37.04 6.70 26.44
C TYR A 385 -36.10 7.40 27.42
N SER A 386 -34.82 7.08 27.33
CA SER A 386 -33.76 7.58 28.21
C SER A 386 -32.52 7.95 27.38
N LYS A 387 -31.63 8.76 27.97
CA LYS A 387 -30.33 9.05 27.35
C LYS A 387 -29.21 8.54 28.23
N LEU A 388 -28.32 7.77 27.63
CA LEU A 388 -27.00 7.51 28.21
C LEU A 388 -26.08 8.65 27.80
N ILE A 389 -25.50 9.37 28.76
CA ILE A 389 -24.47 10.37 28.48
C ILE A 389 -23.11 9.81 28.88
N GLU A 390 -22.16 9.90 27.95
CA GLU A 390 -20.77 9.56 28.21
C GLU A 390 -19.92 10.83 28.15
N LYS A 391 -19.14 11.04 29.22
CA LYS A 391 -18.18 12.11 29.36
C LYS A 391 -16.77 11.51 29.22
N LYS A 392 -16.11 11.76 28.09
CA LYS A 392 -14.71 11.39 27.88
C LYS A 392 -13.82 12.59 28.21
N THR A 393 -13.10 12.50 29.34
CA THR A 393 -12.20 13.56 29.79
C THR A 393 -10.77 13.25 29.32
N TYR A 394 -10.19 14.17 28.55
CA TYR A 394 -8.81 14.18 28.11
C TYR A 394 -7.99 15.06 29.06
N LYS A 395 -7.00 14.48 29.74
CA LYS A 395 -6.08 15.19 30.64
C LYS A 395 -4.75 15.38 29.92
N ILE A 396 -4.49 16.62 29.50
CA ILE A 396 -3.33 17.00 28.69
C ILE A 396 -2.26 17.58 29.60
N ARG A 397 -1.17 16.83 29.82
CA ARG A 397 -0.01 17.26 30.59
C ARG A 397 1.05 17.81 29.63
N ASN A 398 1.30 19.12 29.67
CA ASN A 398 2.38 19.74 28.90
C ASN A 398 3.59 20.00 29.81
N ASN A 399 4.70 19.33 29.54
CA ASN A 399 5.99 19.52 30.22
C ASN A 399 6.94 20.46 29.45
N ASN A 400 6.57 20.93 28.26
CA ASN A 400 7.32 21.94 27.51
C ASN A 400 7.27 23.31 28.21
N ASP A 401 8.24 24.16 27.90
CA ASP A 401 8.31 25.58 28.30
C ASP A 401 7.44 26.48 27.42
N ALA A 402 7.07 26.00 26.22
CA ALA A 402 6.12 26.64 25.32
C ALA A 402 4.70 26.07 25.50
N ALA A 403 3.69 26.89 25.20
CA ALA A 403 2.31 26.42 25.07
C ALA A 403 2.18 25.48 23.86
N ARG A 404 1.25 24.53 23.91
CA ARG A 404 0.95 23.60 22.82
C ARG A 404 -0.53 23.67 22.47
N THR A 405 -0.83 23.99 21.21
CA THR A 405 -2.18 23.77 20.64
C THR A 405 -2.34 22.29 20.34
N VAL A 406 -3.09 21.59 21.18
CA VAL A 406 -3.37 20.16 21.02
C VAL A 406 -4.68 19.97 20.27
N VAL A 407 -4.65 19.20 19.18
CA VAL A 407 -5.81 18.82 18.37
C VAL A 407 -6.21 17.41 18.77
N ILE A 408 -7.35 17.28 19.43
CA ILE A 408 -7.91 15.97 19.80
C ILE A 408 -8.76 15.48 18.63
N GLU A 409 -8.35 14.37 18.01
CA GLU A 409 -9.22 13.56 17.16
C GLU A 409 -10.04 12.63 18.05
N HIS A 410 -11.32 12.98 18.23
CA HIS A 410 -12.31 12.18 18.96
C HIS A 410 -13.15 11.39 17.95
N PRO A 411 -13.26 10.06 18.04
CA PRO A 411 -13.94 9.24 17.03
C PRO A 411 -15.43 9.52 16.95
N VAL A 412 -15.98 9.62 15.74
CA VAL A 412 -17.42 9.74 15.49
C VAL A 412 -18.06 8.37 15.71
N ARG A 413 -18.83 8.22 16.79
CA ARG A 413 -19.44 6.95 17.17
C ARG A 413 -20.85 6.82 16.58
N PRO A 414 -21.20 5.70 15.88
CA PRO A 414 -22.55 5.49 15.36
C PRO A 414 -23.62 5.59 16.45
N ARG A 415 -24.72 6.30 16.14
CA ARG A 415 -25.85 6.62 17.04
C ARG A 415 -25.57 7.56 18.23
N TRP A 416 -24.31 7.94 18.49
CA TRP A 416 -24.01 8.94 19.51
C TRP A 416 -24.07 10.35 18.90
N THR A 417 -24.57 11.31 19.68
CA THR A 417 -24.66 12.72 19.30
C THR A 417 -23.75 13.54 20.21
N LEU A 418 -22.92 14.42 19.63
CA LEU A 418 -22.03 15.31 20.37
C LEU A 418 -22.83 16.42 21.08
N VAL A 419 -22.53 16.69 22.34
CA VAL A 419 -23.22 17.68 23.19
C VAL A 419 -22.23 18.68 23.77
N GLY A 420 -22.65 19.95 23.88
CA GLY A 420 -21.85 21.02 24.50
C GLY A 420 -20.84 21.64 23.54
N THR A 421 -19.56 21.32 23.69
CA THR A 421 -18.48 21.95 22.92
C THR A 421 -18.56 21.55 21.44
N ALA A 422 -18.71 22.53 20.55
CA ALA A 422 -18.65 22.31 19.11
C ALA A 422 -17.20 22.00 18.65
N PRO A 423 -17.00 21.10 17.67
CA PRO A 423 -15.70 20.83 17.09
C PRO A 423 -15.30 21.95 16.11
N VAL A 424 -14.00 22.15 15.92
CA VAL A 424 -13.46 23.16 15.00
C VAL A 424 -13.38 22.63 13.56
N GLU A 425 -13.36 21.31 13.41
CA GLU A 425 -13.52 20.60 12.14
C GLU A 425 -14.19 19.26 12.43
N SER A 426 -15.01 18.76 11.50
CA SER A 426 -15.61 17.41 11.56
C SER A 426 -15.28 16.67 10.27
N SER A 427 -14.84 15.42 10.40
CA SER A 427 -14.64 14.48 9.30
C SER A 427 -15.58 13.28 9.45
N ALA A 428 -15.62 12.39 8.46
CA ALA A 428 -16.46 11.18 8.51
C ALA A 428 -16.20 10.30 9.74
N ASN A 429 -14.96 10.28 10.24
CA ASN A 429 -14.52 9.37 11.32
C ASN A 429 -14.13 10.09 12.62
N TYR A 430 -13.82 11.39 12.58
CA TYR A 430 -13.31 12.15 13.74
C TYR A 430 -13.88 13.57 13.84
N TYR A 431 -14.33 13.94 15.04
CA TYR A 431 -14.49 15.33 15.49
C TYR A 431 -13.13 15.87 15.95
N ARG A 432 -12.78 17.11 15.56
CA ARG A 432 -11.50 17.74 15.95
C ARG A 432 -11.70 18.94 16.87
N PHE A 433 -11.10 18.87 18.06
CA PHE A 433 -11.11 19.95 19.05
C PHE A 433 -9.72 20.55 19.23
N ARG A 434 -9.59 21.88 19.14
CA ARG A 434 -8.36 22.60 19.55
C ARG A 434 -8.42 22.86 21.05
N VAL A 435 -7.36 22.50 21.79
CA VAL A 435 -7.19 22.73 23.23
C VAL A 435 -5.83 23.36 23.48
N GLU A 436 -5.78 24.48 24.18
CA GLU A 436 -4.51 25.13 24.57
C GLU A 436 -3.95 24.49 25.85
N ALA A 437 -2.84 23.76 25.72
CA ALA A 437 -2.10 23.20 26.85
C ALA A 437 -0.97 24.16 27.27
N ARG A 438 -1.18 24.90 28.36
CA ARG A 438 -0.24 25.92 28.86
C ARG A 438 1.10 25.29 29.30
N PRO A 439 2.21 26.06 29.34
CA PRO A 439 3.52 25.56 29.77
C PRO A 439 3.48 24.93 31.16
N LYS A 440 4.23 23.82 31.33
CA LYS A 440 4.41 23.08 32.60
C LYS A 440 3.11 22.69 33.34
N SER A 441 1.93 22.76 32.70
CA SER A 441 0.62 22.58 33.34
C SER A 441 -0.08 21.29 32.93
N THR A 442 -1.23 21.03 33.56
CA THR A 442 -2.19 20.03 33.10
C THR A 442 -3.49 20.74 32.74
N THR A 443 -4.00 20.50 31.52
CA THR A 443 -5.27 21.04 31.02
C THR A 443 -6.26 19.89 30.85
N ASP A 444 -7.41 19.99 31.52
CA ASP A 444 -8.53 19.04 31.36
C ASP A 444 -9.48 19.53 30.26
N PHE A 445 -9.86 18.64 29.34
CA PHE A 445 -10.86 18.88 28.30
C PHE A 445 -11.88 17.73 28.26
N ALA A 446 -13.18 18.04 28.35
CA ALA A 446 -14.24 17.03 28.34
C ALA A 446 -15.03 17.08 27.04
N VAL A 447 -15.18 15.91 26.40
CA VAL A 447 -16.16 15.68 25.34
C VAL A 447 -17.37 14.98 25.96
N LEU A 448 -18.58 15.47 25.66
CA LEU A 448 -19.84 14.89 26.09
C LEU A 448 -20.58 14.34 24.87
N GLU A 449 -21.00 13.09 24.93
CA GLU A 449 -21.81 12.45 23.91
C GLU A 449 -23.10 11.88 24.53
N GLU A 450 -24.22 11.96 23.83
CA GLU A 450 -25.47 11.31 24.23
C GLU A 450 -25.90 10.21 23.25
N LEU A 451 -26.34 9.07 23.80
CA LEU A 451 -26.94 7.96 23.07
C LEU A 451 -28.42 7.82 23.48
N PRO A 452 -29.38 8.03 22.55
CA PRO A 452 -30.77 7.69 22.77
C PRO A 452 -30.94 6.18 22.99
N GLN A 453 -31.45 5.83 24.18
CA GLN A 453 -31.74 4.47 24.62
C GLN A 453 -33.24 4.31 24.91
N GLU A 454 -33.90 3.61 24.01
CA GLU A 454 -35.21 3.01 24.24
C GLU A 454 -35.07 1.74 25.09
N SER A 455 -36.06 1.43 25.92
CA SER A 455 -36.17 0.18 26.66
C SER A 455 -37.63 -0.24 26.69
N SER A 456 -37.94 -1.44 26.19
CA SER A 456 -39.30 -1.94 26.03
C SER A 456 -39.57 -3.09 26.99
N PHE A 457 -40.72 -3.04 27.67
CA PHE A 457 -41.14 -4.01 28.67
C PHE A 457 -42.57 -4.45 28.38
N ALA A 458 -42.85 -5.75 28.39
CA ALA A 458 -44.24 -6.22 28.44
C ALA A 458 -44.80 -5.87 29.82
N VAL A 459 -45.96 -5.21 29.89
CA VAL A 459 -46.57 -4.77 31.16
C VAL A 459 -46.85 -5.95 32.08
N SER A 460 -47.18 -7.12 31.53
CA SER A 460 -47.33 -8.39 32.24
C SER A 460 -46.04 -8.95 32.86
N SER A 461 -44.86 -8.50 32.42
CA SER A 461 -43.56 -8.92 32.96
C SER A 461 -43.01 -8.01 34.07
N ILE A 462 -43.63 -6.86 34.31
CA ILE A 462 -43.17 -5.89 35.32
C ILE A 462 -43.39 -6.46 36.72
N THR A 463 -42.43 -6.25 37.64
CA THR A 463 -42.52 -6.67 39.04
C THR A 463 -42.56 -5.48 40.00
N PRO A 464 -43.10 -5.64 41.22
CA PRO A 464 -43.06 -4.60 42.26
C PRO A 464 -41.65 -4.08 42.56
N ASP A 465 -40.63 -4.95 42.55
CA ASP A 465 -39.23 -4.56 42.77
C ASP A 465 -38.70 -3.65 41.65
N GLN A 466 -39.08 -3.91 40.39
CA GLN A 466 -38.71 -3.04 39.27
C GLN A 466 -39.37 -1.66 39.40
N ILE A 467 -40.64 -1.61 39.80
CA ILE A 467 -41.35 -0.35 40.06
C ILE A 467 -40.64 0.40 41.19
N ALA A 468 -40.31 -0.26 42.31
CA ALA A 468 -39.60 0.35 43.43
C ALA A 468 -38.21 0.91 43.03
N VAL A 469 -37.46 0.19 42.19
CA VAL A 469 -36.20 0.69 41.61
C VAL A 469 -36.45 1.93 40.73
N TRP A 470 -37.46 1.91 39.86
CA TRP A 470 -37.76 3.06 39.01
C TRP A 470 -38.28 4.28 39.78
N VAL A 471 -38.99 4.10 40.90
CA VAL A 471 -39.38 5.21 41.79
C VAL A 471 -38.15 5.78 42.51
N ARG A 472 -37.29 4.92 43.07
CA ARG A 472 -36.04 5.31 43.76
C ARG A 472 -35.12 6.11 42.83
N ASP A 473 -34.93 5.62 41.61
CA ASP A 473 -34.08 6.23 40.58
C ASP A 473 -34.82 7.35 39.82
N ARG A 474 -36.07 7.67 40.24
CA ARG A 474 -36.97 8.70 39.73
C ARG A 474 -37.35 8.55 38.25
N PHE A 475 -37.14 7.39 37.66
CA PHE A 475 -37.44 7.09 36.25
C PHE A 475 -38.95 7.17 35.94
N ILE A 476 -39.81 6.86 36.92
CA ILE A 476 -41.25 7.10 36.82
C ILE A 476 -41.69 8.25 37.74
N ASP A 477 -42.87 8.80 37.50
CA ASP A 477 -43.56 9.71 38.42
C ASP A 477 -44.60 8.97 39.28
N ARG A 478 -45.24 9.71 40.19
CA ARG A 478 -46.18 9.18 41.19
C ARG A 478 -47.56 8.80 40.61
N GLU A 479 -47.83 9.15 39.35
CA GLU A 479 -49.05 8.75 38.65
C GLU A 479 -48.81 7.41 37.94
N THR A 480 -47.70 7.33 37.20
CA THR A 480 -47.18 6.11 36.57
C THR A 480 -46.91 5.01 37.61
N GLU A 481 -46.34 5.36 38.77
CA GLU A 481 -46.15 4.46 39.92
C GLU A 481 -47.45 3.76 40.32
N LYS A 482 -48.52 4.54 40.57
CA LYS A 482 -49.82 3.99 40.99
C LYS A 482 -50.48 3.14 39.90
N ALA A 483 -50.38 3.57 38.64
CA ALA A 483 -50.91 2.82 37.51
C ALA A 483 -50.23 1.44 37.39
N LEU A 484 -48.90 1.39 37.51
CA LEU A 484 -48.15 0.14 37.48
C LEU A 484 -48.41 -0.73 38.73
N GLN A 485 -48.50 -0.13 39.92
CA GLN A 485 -48.83 -0.83 41.17
C GLN A 485 -50.18 -1.56 41.06
N ALA A 486 -51.24 -0.86 40.68
CA ALA A 486 -52.58 -1.45 40.51
C ALA A 486 -52.62 -2.60 39.48
N ILE A 487 -51.79 -2.52 38.42
CA ILE A 487 -51.64 -3.60 37.45
C ILE A 487 -50.90 -4.79 38.07
N THR A 488 -49.83 -4.58 38.84
CA THR A 488 -49.13 -5.68 39.53
C THR A 488 -49.99 -6.34 40.60
N GLU A 489 -50.81 -5.58 41.34
CA GLU A 489 -51.78 -6.13 42.29
C GLU A 489 -52.81 -7.04 41.60
N LYS A 490 -53.41 -6.57 40.50
CA LYS A 490 -54.35 -7.37 39.70
C LYS A 490 -53.70 -8.59 39.07
N LYS A 491 -52.42 -8.50 38.68
CA LYS A 491 -51.64 -9.67 38.26
C LYS A 491 -51.47 -10.68 39.41
N SER A 492 -51.06 -10.24 40.61
CA SER A 492 -50.90 -11.14 41.75
C SER A 492 -52.21 -11.83 42.17
N GLU A 493 -53.34 -11.15 42.03
CA GLU A 493 -54.68 -11.75 42.21
C GLU A 493 -54.97 -12.84 41.15
N ILE A 494 -54.68 -12.57 39.88
CA ILE A 494 -54.82 -13.55 38.78
C ILE A 494 -53.89 -14.75 38.97
N ASP A 495 -52.62 -14.52 39.31
CA ASP A 495 -51.64 -15.59 39.55
C ASP A 495 -52.05 -16.47 40.74
N ALA A 496 -52.60 -15.88 41.80
CA ALA A 496 -53.15 -16.63 42.95
C ALA A 496 -54.42 -17.41 42.60
N LEU A 497 -55.29 -16.88 41.73
CA LEU A 497 -56.47 -17.59 41.23
C LEU A 497 -56.08 -18.76 40.31
N ASN A 498 -55.11 -18.57 39.41
CA ASN A 498 -54.57 -19.62 38.56
C ASN A 498 -53.89 -20.73 39.38
N GLY A 499 -53.16 -20.38 40.44
CA GLY A 499 -52.58 -21.36 41.38
C GLY A 499 -53.64 -22.20 42.10
N ARG A 500 -54.78 -21.60 42.47
CA ARG A 500 -55.93 -22.34 43.02
C ARG A 500 -56.62 -23.21 41.98
N LEU A 501 -56.77 -22.72 40.74
CA LEU A 501 -57.34 -23.50 39.64
C LEU A 501 -56.51 -24.77 39.40
N GLN A 502 -55.19 -24.65 39.26
CA GLN A 502 -54.30 -25.80 39.08
C GLN A 502 -54.26 -26.76 40.27
N ALA A 503 -54.51 -26.28 41.49
CA ALA A 503 -54.63 -27.16 42.66
C ALA A 503 -55.93 -27.99 42.58
N LEU A 504 -57.05 -27.36 42.26
CA LEU A 504 -58.36 -28.02 42.09
C LEU A 504 -58.37 -28.98 40.88
N GLU A 505 -57.72 -28.62 39.78
CA GLU A 505 -57.56 -29.48 38.60
C GLU A 505 -56.72 -30.73 38.93
N ARG A 506 -55.67 -30.60 39.75
CA ARG A 506 -54.87 -31.74 40.23
C ARG A 506 -55.69 -32.62 41.15
N GLU A 507 -56.34 -32.06 42.15
CA GLU A 507 -57.23 -32.75 43.09
C GLU A 507 -58.32 -33.53 42.34
N GLN A 508 -58.98 -32.90 41.35
CA GLN A 508 -59.95 -33.57 40.48
C GLN A 508 -59.31 -34.71 39.67
N SER A 509 -58.09 -34.54 39.15
CA SER A 509 -57.38 -35.58 38.39
C SER A 509 -56.87 -36.75 39.23
N GLU A 510 -56.62 -36.53 40.52
CA GLU A 510 -56.24 -37.57 41.49
C GLU A 510 -57.48 -38.35 41.93
N ILE A 511 -58.58 -37.65 42.28
CA ILE A 511 -59.89 -38.27 42.58
C ILE A 511 -60.41 -39.13 41.42
N PHE A 512 -60.13 -38.77 40.16
CA PHE A 512 -60.53 -39.55 38.99
C PHE A 512 -59.65 -40.80 38.77
N LYS A 513 -58.39 -40.78 39.21
CA LYS A 513 -57.48 -41.95 39.14
C LYS A 513 -57.70 -42.95 40.27
N ASP A 514 -58.12 -42.48 41.44
CA ASP A 514 -58.52 -43.33 42.57
C ASP A 514 -59.87 -44.07 42.32
N GLN A 515 -60.45 -43.94 41.13
CA GLN A 515 -61.72 -44.55 40.70
C GLN A 515 -61.60 -45.48 39.47
N GLU A 516 -60.37 -45.75 38.98
CA GLU A 516 -60.05 -46.81 37.99
C GLU A 516 -59.40 -48.04 38.64
#